data_AF-A0A956UZN3-F1
#
_entry.id   AF-A0A956UZN3-F1
#
_cell.length_a   1.000
_cell.length_b   1.000
_cell.length_c   1.000
_cell.angle_alpha   90.00
_cell.angle_beta   90.00
_cell.angle_gamma   90.00
#
_symmetry.space_group_name_H-M   'P 1'
#
loop_
_entity.id
_entity.type
_entity.pdbx_description
1 polymer ?
#
loop_
_entity_poly.entity_id
_entity_poly.type
_entity_poly.pdbx_seq_one_letter_code
_entity_poly.pdbx_strand_id
1 'polypeptide(L)'
;MSEGHPRQQRRLREIERIRGLVTGHPEGSHRSAAQVEQAGMTRGQHLADRITEVLGSWKFIIVQSSLLLLWLIINTLGWIHHWDPYPFILLNLALSFQAAFTAPIIMMSQNRQADRDRVASELDFEVNRNAAKEVDEIQAKLDGLTSQQLQTLLDNLEEHRVLLHELHKRTDRIERLILETRDGRETP
;
A
#
# COMPACT_ATOMS: atom_id res chain seq x y z
N MET A 1 -46.95 3.51 -5.81
CA MET A 1 -45.95 3.29 -4.76
C MET A 1 -44.57 3.20 -5.41
N SER A 2 -43.95 4.34 -5.76
CA SER A 2 -42.51 4.47 -6.08
C SER A 2 -42.19 5.94 -6.41
N GLU A 3 -42.12 6.80 -5.39
CA GLU A 3 -41.47 8.11 -5.51
C GLU A 3 -40.22 8.10 -4.62
N GLY A 4 -39.17 7.46 -5.13
CA GLY A 4 -37.85 7.41 -4.50
C GLY A 4 -37.02 8.64 -4.87
N HIS A 5 -36.72 9.45 -3.87
CA HIS A 5 -36.14 10.79 -3.95
C HIS A 5 -34.91 10.98 -4.88
N PRO A 6 -34.91 11.98 -5.79
CA PRO A 6 -33.75 12.34 -6.63
C PRO A 6 -32.53 12.83 -5.84
N ARG A 7 -32.70 13.15 -4.54
CA ARG A 7 -31.61 13.52 -3.63
C ARG A 7 -30.76 12.31 -3.22
N GLN A 8 -31.34 11.11 -3.17
CA GLN A 8 -30.64 9.89 -2.75
C GLN A 8 -29.67 9.40 -3.84
N GLN A 9 -30.07 9.53 -5.11
CA GLN A 9 -29.24 9.16 -6.25
C GLN A 9 -28.00 10.08 -6.43
N ARG A 10 -28.10 11.35 -6.03
CA ARG A 10 -26.95 12.27 -6.06
C ARG A 10 -25.89 11.90 -5.02
N ARG A 11 -26.32 11.55 -3.80
CA ARG A 11 -25.41 11.13 -2.71
C ARG A 11 -24.66 9.85 -3.02
N LEU A 12 -25.32 8.89 -3.68
CA LEU A 12 -24.67 7.62 -4.06
C LEU A 12 -23.55 7.85 -5.09
N ARG A 13 -23.77 8.70 -6.10
CA ARG A 13 -22.72 9.05 -7.08
C ARG A 13 -21.55 9.79 -6.44
N GLU A 14 -21.81 10.57 -5.41
CA GLU A 14 -20.79 11.34 -4.69
C GLU A 14 -19.92 10.42 -3.82
N ILE A 15 -20.53 9.44 -3.14
CA ILE A 15 -19.82 8.39 -2.39
C ILE A 15 -18.97 7.55 -3.34
N GLU A 16 -19.49 7.20 -4.52
CA GLU A 16 -18.76 6.42 -5.52
C GLU A 16 -17.58 7.20 -6.13
N ARG A 17 -17.75 8.52 -6.31
CA ARG A 17 -16.69 9.43 -6.76
C ARG A 17 -15.59 9.60 -5.71
N ILE A 18 -15.95 9.71 -4.43
CA ILE A 18 -15.00 9.78 -3.31
C ILE A 18 -14.28 8.44 -3.14
N ARG A 19 -15.00 7.32 -3.27
CA ARG A 19 -14.42 5.97 -3.25
C ARG A 19 -13.38 5.80 -4.36
N GLY A 20 -13.67 6.29 -5.57
CA GLY A 20 -12.74 6.30 -6.69
C GLY A 20 -11.47 7.13 -6.44
N LEU A 21 -11.57 8.23 -5.70
CA LEU A 21 -10.43 9.07 -5.31
C LEU A 21 -9.58 8.42 -4.19
N VAL A 22 -10.22 7.75 -3.22
CA VAL A 22 -9.54 7.02 -2.14
C VAL A 22 -8.87 5.73 -2.65
N THR A 23 -9.41 5.10 -3.70
CA THR A 23 -8.79 3.94 -4.35
C THR A 23 -7.75 4.30 -5.40
N GLY A 24 -7.27 5.56 -5.44
CA GLY A 24 -6.14 5.98 -6.26
C GLY A 24 -4.85 5.29 -5.82
N HIS A 25 -4.74 3.98 -6.11
CA HIS A 25 -3.55 3.20 -5.88
C HIS A 25 -2.39 3.82 -6.68
N PRO A 26 -1.19 3.98 -6.08
CA PRO A 26 0.01 4.49 -6.75
C PRO A 26 0.64 3.49 -7.75
N GLU A 27 -0.18 2.63 -8.37
CA GLU A 27 0.21 1.59 -9.34
C GLU A 27 1.00 2.16 -10.54
N GLY A 28 0.81 3.45 -10.86
CA GLY A 28 1.52 4.13 -11.95
C GLY A 28 3.00 4.46 -11.65
N SER A 29 3.38 4.58 -10.38
CA SER A 29 4.75 4.97 -9.98
C SER A 29 5.73 3.82 -10.14
N HIS A 30 5.37 2.63 -9.67
CA HIS A 30 6.22 1.43 -9.76
C HIS A 30 6.48 1.00 -11.20
N ARG A 31 5.47 1.10 -12.07
CA ARG A 31 5.61 0.77 -13.50
C ARG A 31 6.54 1.74 -14.23
N SER A 32 6.48 3.03 -13.89
CA SER A 32 7.35 4.04 -14.50
C SER A 32 8.79 3.93 -14.04
N ALA A 33 9.03 3.65 -12.74
CA ALA A 33 10.38 3.44 -12.21
C ALA A 33 11.06 2.19 -12.79
N ALA A 34 10.32 1.07 -12.86
CA ALA A 34 10.82 -0.18 -13.45
C ALA A 34 11.14 -0.04 -14.95
N GLN A 35 10.40 0.80 -15.68
CA GLN A 35 10.58 1.01 -17.12
C GLN A 35 11.76 1.93 -17.45
N VAL A 36 12.06 2.91 -16.59
CA VAL A 36 13.25 3.78 -16.72
C VAL A 36 14.53 2.99 -16.46
N GLU A 37 14.53 2.07 -15.50
CA GLU A 37 15.70 1.25 -15.17
C GLU A 37 16.04 0.24 -16.28
N GLN A 38 15.03 -0.37 -16.91
CA GLN A 38 15.24 -1.32 -18.01
C GLN A 38 15.82 -0.67 -19.28
N ALA A 39 15.61 0.63 -19.48
CA ALA A 39 16.11 1.34 -20.67
C ALA A 39 17.65 1.52 -20.67
N GLY A 40 18.32 1.37 -19.52
CA GLY A 40 19.76 1.53 -19.36
C GLY A 40 20.57 0.23 -19.29
N MET A 41 19.94 -0.94 -19.43
CA MET A 41 20.62 -2.22 -19.20
C MET A 41 21.56 -2.59 -20.35
N THR A 42 22.85 -2.78 -20.04
CA THR A 42 23.85 -3.24 -21.00
C THR A 42 23.65 -4.73 -21.29
N ARG A 43 23.97 -5.20 -22.50
CA ARG A 43 23.87 -6.63 -22.89
C ARG A 43 24.57 -7.59 -21.91
N GLY A 44 25.70 -7.16 -21.33
CA GLY A 44 26.43 -7.94 -20.32
C GLY A 44 25.67 -8.10 -18.99
N GLN A 45 24.87 -7.10 -18.60
CA GLN A 45 24.03 -7.17 -17.39
C GLN A 45 22.87 -8.15 -17.59
N HIS A 46 22.22 -8.13 -18.76
CA HIS A 46 21.20 -9.13 -19.09
C HIS A 46 21.75 -10.56 -19.10
N LEU A 47 22.97 -10.75 -19.60
CA LEU A 47 23.61 -12.07 -19.58
C LEU A 47 23.94 -12.49 -18.14
N ALA A 48 24.50 -11.60 -17.32
CA ALA A 48 24.80 -11.86 -15.92
C ALA A 48 23.54 -12.26 -15.13
N ASP A 49 22.41 -11.55 -15.29
CA ASP A 49 21.16 -11.90 -14.59
C ASP A 49 20.64 -13.28 -14.99
N ARG A 50 20.62 -13.60 -16.30
CA ARG A 50 20.21 -14.94 -16.75
C ARG A 50 21.12 -16.04 -16.21
N ILE A 51 22.43 -15.80 -16.18
CA ILE A 51 23.39 -16.76 -15.62
C ILE A 51 23.12 -16.94 -14.12
N THR A 52 22.91 -15.87 -13.36
CA THR A 52 22.62 -15.94 -11.92
C THR A 52 21.29 -16.64 -11.64
N GLU A 53 20.24 -16.39 -12.42
CA GLU A 53 18.96 -17.10 -12.30
C GLU A 53 19.10 -18.60 -12.53
N VAL A 54 19.94 -19.01 -13.49
CA VAL A 54 20.22 -20.43 -13.76
C VAL A 54 21.07 -21.04 -12.64
N LEU A 55 22.14 -20.37 -12.20
CA LEU A 55 23.03 -20.85 -11.14
C LEU A 55 22.33 -20.93 -9.77
N GLY A 56 21.34 -20.07 -9.52
CA GLY A 56 20.54 -20.08 -8.28
C GLY A 56 19.41 -21.12 -8.26
N SER A 57 19.20 -21.87 -9.33
CA SER A 57 18.11 -22.84 -9.42
C SER A 57 18.45 -24.20 -8.80
N TRP A 58 17.52 -24.76 -8.03
CA TRP A 58 17.62 -26.14 -7.52
C TRP A 58 17.85 -27.19 -8.62
N LYS A 59 17.30 -26.98 -9.82
CA LYS A 59 17.49 -27.88 -10.96
C LYS A 59 18.95 -27.89 -11.45
N PHE A 60 19.62 -26.74 -11.43
CA PHE A 60 21.01 -26.62 -11.84
C PHE A 60 21.94 -27.41 -10.90
N ILE A 61 21.73 -27.29 -9.59
CA ILE A 61 22.51 -28.03 -8.57
C ILE A 61 22.42 -29.54 -8.80
N ILE A 62 21.23 -30.06 -9.09
CA ILE A 62 21.00 -31.51 -9.31
C ILE A 62 21.72 -31.98 -10.59
N VAL A 63 21.60 -31.24 -11.70
CA VAL A 63 22.25 -31.57 -12.98
C VAL A 63 23.77 -31.48 -12.87
N GLN A 64 24.29 -30.44 -12.24
CA GLN A 64 25.74 -30.27 -12.03
C GLN A 64 26.30 -31.41 -11.17
N SER A 65 25.61 -31.77 -10.09
CA SER A 65 26.04 -32.85 -9.19
C SER A 65 25.99 -34.22 -9.87
N SER A 66 24.95 -34.49 -10.68
CA SER A 66 24.86 -35.74 -11.43
C SER A 66 25.91 -35.85 -12.52
N LEU A 67 26.23 -34.74 -13.21
CA LEU A 67 27.30 -34.67 -14.20
C LEU A 67 28.66 -34.98 -13.56
N LEU A 68 28.97 -34.37 -12.41
CA LEU A 68 30.21 -34.63 -11.66
C LEU A 68 30.29 -36.10 -11.21
N LEU A 69 29.19 -36.65 -10.70
CA LEU A 69 29.13 -38.05 -10.27
C LEU A 69 29.31 -39.01 -11.45
N LEU A 70 28.65 -38.73 -12.58
CA LEU A 70 28.77 -39.52 -13.80
C LEU A 70 30.21 -39.47 -14.34
N TRP A 71 30.82 -38.29 -14.36
CA TRP A 71 32.22 -38.12 -14.78
C TRP A 71 33.16 -38.94 -13.91
N LEU A 72 32.99 -38.88 -12.58
CA LEU A 72 33.76 -39.67 -11.62
C LEU A 72 33.62 -41.18 -11.86
N ILE A 73 32.39 -41.66 -12.06
CA ILE A 73 32.09 -43.07 -12.31
C ILE A 73 32.74 -43.56 -13.61
N ILE A 74 32.60 -42.82 -14.71
CA ILE A 74 33.19 -43.17 -16.02
C ILE A 74 34.72 -43.23 -15.95
N ASN A 75 35.34 -42.26 -15.27
CA ASN A 75 36.81 -42.20 -15.15
C ASN A 75 37.35 -43.32 -14.23
N THR A 76 36.66 -43.59 -13.12
CA THR A 76 37.07 -44.62 -12.13
C THR A 76 36.89 -46.05 -12.64
N LEU A 77 35.84 -46.30 -13.43
CA LEU A 77 35.59 -47.62 -14.04
C LEU A 77 36.56 -47.93 -15.20
N GLY A 78 37.43 -46.97 -15.58
CA GLY A 78 38.48 -47.19 -16.58
C GLY A 78 37.96 -47.52 -17.98
N TRP A 79 36.69 -47.18 -18.28
CA TRP A 79 36.01 -47.58 -19.51
C TRP A 79 36.69 -47.03 -20.78
N ILE A 80 37.38 -45.89 -20.67
CA ILE A 80 38.20 -45.29 -21.73
C ILE A 80 39.50 -44.78 -21.09
N HIS A 81 40.60 -45.52 -21.29
CA HIS A 81 41.99 -45.03 -21.26
C HIS A 81 42.30 -43.91 -20.23
N HIS A 82 42.09 -44.15 -18.93
CA HIS A 82 42.54 -43.34 -17.76
C HIS A 82 42.87 -41.87 -18.08
N TRP A 83 41.90 -41.12 -18.61
CA TRP A 83 42.17 -39.80 -19.17
C TRP A 83 42.39 -38.73 -18.08
N ASP A 84 41.91 -39.01 -16.85
CA ASP A 84 42.15 -38.19 -15.66
C ASP A 84 42.41 -39.09 -14.42
N PRO A 85 43.64 -39.66 -14.27
CA PRO A 85 44.00 -40.50 -13.13
C PRO A 85 43.88 -39.75 -11.80
N TYR A 86 43.62 -40.47 -10.71
CA TYR A 86 43.61 -39.89 -9.36
C TYR A 86 44.93 -39.13 -9.11
N PRO A 87 44.93 -37.82 -8.76
CA PRO A 87 43.84 -37.00 -8.20
C PRO A 87 43.21 -35.99 -9.20
N PHE A 88 42.41 -36.46 -10.17
CA PHE A 88 41.50 -35.69 -11.06
C PHE A 88 41.89 -34.22 -11.32
N ILE A 89 43.06 -33.99 -11.94
CA ILE A 89 43.65 -32.65 -12.09
C ILE A 89 42.81 -31.76 -13.01
N LEU A 90 42.22 -32.34 -14.05
CA LEU A 90 41.42 -31.61 -15.03
C LEU A 90 40.08 -31.17 -14.42
N LEU A 91 39.44 -32.05 -13.64
CA LEU A 91 38.21 -31.72 -12.93
C LEU A 91 38.44 -30.59 -11.91
N ASN A 92 39.55 -30.67 -11.17
CA ASN A 92 39.91 -29.66 -10.19
C ASN A 92 40.16 -28.29 -10.85
N LEU A 93 40.90 -28.27 -11.97
CA LEU A 93 41.14 -27.06 -12.75
C LEU A 93 39.83 -26.45 -13.28
N ALA A 94 38.95 -27.28 -13.84
CA ALA A 94 37.66 -26.83 -14.36
C ALA A 94 36.76 -26.24 -13.28
N LEU A 95 36.67 -26.89 -12.11
CA LEU A 95 35.88 -26.39 -10.97
C LEU A 95 36.45 -25.09 -10.41
N SER A 96 37.78 -24.98 -10.33
CA SER A 96 38.46 -23.76 -9.86
C SER A 96 38.19 -22.59 -10.80
N PHE A 97 38.28 -22.82 -12.12
CA PHE A 97 37.93 -21.82 -13.12
C PHE A 97 36.45 -21.44 -13.06
N GLN A 98 35.55 -22.41 -12.95
CA GLN A 98 34.12 -22.18 -12.81
C GLN A 98 33.81 -21.28 -11.62
N ALA A 99 34.39 -21.56 -10.45
CA ALA A 99 34.21 -20.75 -9.25
C ALA A 99 34.75 -19.32 -9.42
N ALA A 100 35.94 -19.17 -10.02
CA ALA A 100 36.56 -17.87 -10.27
C ALA A 100 35.71 -16.94 -11.14
N PHE A 101 35.01 -17.47 -12.15
CA PHE A 101 34.09 -16.69 -13.00
C PHE A 101 32.72 -16.48 -12.36
N THR A 102 32.28 -17.43 -11.52
CA THR A 102 30.96 -17.38 -10.89
C THR A 102 30.87 -16.26 -9.86
N ALA A 103 31.90 -16.09 -9.00
CA ALA A 103 31.86 -15.12 -7.90
C ALA A 103 31.65 -13.66 -8.36
N PRO A 104 32.37 -13.13 -9.37
CA PRO A 104 32.15 -11.77 -9.87
C PRO A 104 30.78 -11.58 -10.53
N ILE A 105 30.29 -12.59 -11.28
CA ILE A 105 28.97 -12.52 -11.93
C ILE A 105 27.86 -12.46 -10.88
N ILE A 106 27.95 -13.30 -9.86
CA ILE A 106 27.03 -13.27 -8.71
C ILE A 106 27.10 -11.91 -8.02
N MET A 107 28.31 -11.40 -7.74
CA MET A 107 28.48 -10.11 -7.08
C MET A 107 27.90 -8.95 -7.90
N MET A 108 28.05 -8.97 -9.23
CA MET A 108 27.45 -7.98 -10.12
C MET A 108 25.91 -8.05 -10.14
N SER A 109 25.32 -9.25 -10.12
CA SER A 109 23.86 -9.40 -10.02
C SER A 109 23.35 -8.98 -8.64
N GLN A 110 24.07 -9.34 -7.57
CA GLN A 110 23.74 -8.95 -6.19
C GLN A 110 23.80 -7.44 -5.97
N ASN A 111 24.87 -6.77 -6.40
CA ASN A 111 24.99 -5.30 -6.27
C ASN A 111 23.81 -4.60 -6.94
N ARG A 112 23.42 -5.10 -8.11
CA ARG A 112 22.33 -4.54 -8.91
C ARG A 112 20.94 -4.84 -8.30
N GLN A 113 20.76 -6.00 -7.69
CA GLN A 113 19.55 -6.29 -6.90
C GLN A 113 19.48 -5.38 -5.66
N ALA A 114 20.59 -5.16 -4.96
CA ALA A 114 20.65 -4.26 -3.82
C ALA A 114 20.35 -2.80 -4.20
N ASP A 115 20.84 -2.33 -5.35
CA ASP A 115 20.52 -0.99 -5.87
C ASP A 115 19.02 -0.84 -6.14
N ARG A 116 18.38 -1.85 -6.75
CA ARG A 116 16.92 -1.90 -6.97
C ARG A 116 16.14 -1.87 -5.67
N ASP A 117 16.52 -2.74 -4.74
CA ASP A 117 15.86 -2.85 -3.43
C ASP A 117 15.96 -1.54 -2.66
N ARG A 118 17.11 -0.85 -2.75
CA ARG A 118 17.31 0.46 -2.15
C ARG A 118 16.37 1.50 -2.76
N VAL A 119 16.30 1.62 -4.08
CA VAL A 119 15.41 2.59 -4.75
C VAL A 119 13.95 2.29 -4.43
N ALA A 120 13.55 1.02 -4.46
CA ALA A 120 12.19 0.60 -4.09
C ALA A 120 11.87 0.98 -2.64
N SER A 121 12.80 0.73 -1.71
CA SER A 121 12.62 1.09 -0.29
C SER A 121 12.54 2.61 -0.08
N GLU A 122 13.31 3.41 -0.83
CA GLU A 122 13.26 4.87 -0.75
C GLU A 122 11.89 5.39 -1.26
N LEU A 123 11.38 4.83 -2.36
CA LEU A 123 10.07 5.18 -2.90
C LEU A 123 8.93 4.79 -1.94
N ASP A 124 8.96 3.56 -1.41
CA ASP A 124 7.96 3.08 -0.45
C ASP A 124 7.94 3.95 0.81
N PHE A 125 9.11 4.36 1.28
CA PHE A 125 9.22 5.29 2.40
C PHE A 125 8.57 6.65 2.10
N GLU A 126 8.80 7.21 0.91
CA GLU A 126 8.20 8.48 0.51
C GLU A 126 6.68 8.38 0.38
N VAL A 127 6.17 7.33 -0.27
CA VAL A 127 4.73 7.06 -0.40
C VAL A 127 4.09 6.93 0.98
N ASN A 128 4.68 6.13 1.87
CA ASN A 128 4.13 5.93 3.21
C ASN A 128 4.13 7.22 4.03
N ARG A 129 5.18 8.05 3.92
CA ARG A 129 5.24 9.36 4.57
C ARG A 129 4.18 10.32 4.03
N ASN A 130 3.94 10.32 2.72
CA ASN A 130 2.89 11.15 2.13
C ASN A 130 1.50 10.68 2.53
N ALA A 131 1.25 9.36 2.55
CA ALA A 131 0.01 8.78 3.05
C ALA A 131 -0.25 9.14 4.53
N ALA A 132 0.78 9.10 5.38
CA ALA A 132 0.66 9.51 6.77
C ALA A 132 0.23 10.99 6.91
N LYS A 133 0.83 11.89 6.12
CA LYS A 133 0.42 13.31 6.11
C LYS A 133 -1.01 13.50 5.63
N GLU A 134 -1.42 12.76 4.60
CA GLU A 134 -2.79 12.84 4.08
C GLU A 134 -3.81 12.39 5.13
N VAL A 135 -3.49 11.33 5.89
CA VAL A 135 -4.30 10.88 7.04
C VAL A 135 -4.39 11.98 8.10
N ASP A 136 -3.27 12.61 8.47
CA ASP A 136 -3.26 13.71 9.45
C ASP A 136 -4.11 14.90 8.98
N GLU A 137 -4.02 15.27 7.70
CA GLU A 137 -4.84 16.34 7.11
C GLU A 137 -6.33 16.02 7.11
N ILE A 138 -6.70 14.76 6.79
CA ILE A 138 -8.09 14.30 6.85
C ILE A 138 -8.59 14.34 8.28
N GLN A 139 -7.80 13.91 9.26
CA GLN A 139 -8.15 13.95 10.67
C GLN A 139 -8.41 15.39 11.14
N ALA A 140 -7.52 16.33 10.79
CA ALA A 140 -7.69 17.74 11.13
C ALA A 140 -8.97 18.34 10.52
N LYS A 141 -9.30 17.99 9.27
CA LYS A 141 -10.56 18.41 8.63
C LYS A 141 -11.78 17.81 9.34
N LEU A 142 -11.71 16.53 9.72
CA LEU A 142 -12.80 15.84 10.42
C LEU A 142 -13.07 16.46 11.80
N ASP A 143 -12.02 16.78 12.55
CA ASP A 143 -12.12 17.43 13.85
C ASP A 143 -12.72 18.84 13.73
N GLY A 144 -12.33 19.57 12.68
CA GLY A 144 -12.90 20.87 12.33
C GLY A 144 -14.40 20.78 12.01
N LEU A 145 -14.81 19.83 11.16
CA LEU A 145 -16.22 19.61 10.83
C LEU A 145 -17.04 19.19 12.05
N THR A 146 -16.49 18.31 12.89
CA THR A 146 -17.14 17.85 14.12
C THR A 146 -17.38 19.02 15.09
N SER A 147 -16.38 19.90 15.25
CA SER A 147 -16.49 21.09 16.08
C SER A 147 -17.54 22.06 15.55
N GLN A 148 -17.59 22.30 14.24
CA GLN A 148 -18.62 23.14 13.61
C GLN A 148 -20.03 22.57 13.79
N GLN A 149 -20.20 21.25 13.62
CA GLN A 149 -21.48 20.58 13.86
C GLN A 149 -21.91 20.72 15.32
N LEU A 150 -20.98 20.54 16.27
CA LEU A 150 -21.27 20.68 17.69
C LEU A 150 -21.72 22.11 18.03
N GLN A 151 -21.01 23.13 17.51
CA GLN A 151 -21.42 24.54 17.67
C GLN A 151 -22.82 24.80 17.11
N THR A 152 -23.08 24.32 15.89
CA THR A 152 -24.41 24.46 15.27
C THR A 152 -25.50 23.81 16.11
N LEU A 153 -25.25 22.65 16.71
CA LEU A 153 -26.21 22.00 17.60
C LEU A 153 -26.43 22.81 18.88
N LEU A 154 -25.37 23.36 19.47
CA LEU A 154 -25.48 24.21 20.66
C LEU A 154 -26.28 25.48 20.39
N ASP A 155 -26.05 26.16 19.26
CA ASP A 155 -26.80 27.36 18.85
C ASP A 155 -28.29 27.05 18.69
N ASN A 156 -28.63 25.95 18.00
CA ASN A 156 -30.02 25.52 17.85
C ASN A 156 -30.68 25.19 19.22
N LEU A 157 -29.92 24.60 20.16
CA LEU A 157 -30.44 24.32 21.50
C LEU A 157 -30.70 25.60 22.30
N GLU A 158 -29.86 26.62 22.15
CA GLU A 158 -30.07 27.92 22.76
C GLU A 158 -31.29 28.63 22.18
N GLU A 159 -31.45 28.62 20.85
CA GLU A 159 -32.64 29.14 20.17
C GLU A 159 -33.92 28.44 20.66
N HIS A 160 -33.91 27.11 20.72
CA HIS A 160 -35.03 26.33 21.26
C HIS A 160 -35.34 26.68 22.73
N ARG A 161 -34.32 26.92 23.57
CA ARG A 161 -34.54 27.36 24.97
C ARG A 161 -35.22 28.72 25.05
N VAL A 162 -34.81 29.68 24.22
CA VAL A 162 -35.41 31.02 24.19
C VAL A 162 -36.88 30.93 23.76
N LEU A 163 -37.18 30.13 22.73
CA LEU A 163 -38.56 29.89 22.30
C LEU A 163 -39.39 29.29 23.44
N LEU A 164 -38.90 28.24 24.11
CA LEU A 164 -39.62 27.64 25.24
C LEU A 164 -39.88 28.65 26.37
N HIS A 165 -38.92 29.52 26.67
CA HIS A 165 -39.08 30.57 27.68
C HIS A 165 -40.18 31.57 27.29
N GLU A 166 -40.21 31.99 26.02
CA GLU A 166 -41.24 32.88 25.49
C GLU A 166 -42.63 32.24 25.51
N LEU A 167 -42.72 30.95 25.15
CA LEU A 167 -43.97 30.18 25.21
C LEU A 167 -44.49 30.08 26.64
N HIS A 168 -43.61 29.84 27.60
CA HIS A 168 -43.97 29.83 29.03
C HIS A 168 -44.51 31.19 29.48
N LYS A 169 -43.81 32.28 29.15
CA LYS A 169 -44.22 33.65 29.49
C LYS A 169 -45.58 34.04 28.90
N ARG A 170 -45.88 33.58 27.68
CA ARG A 170 -47.21 33.75 27.06
C ARG A 170 -48.28 32.98 27.79
N THR A 171 -47.97 31.78 28.27
CA THR A 171 -48.88 30.93 29.04
C THR A 171 -49.24 31.60 30.37
N ASP A 172 -48.26 32.06 31.13
CA ASP A 172 -48.46 32.80 32.40
C ASP A 172 -49.27 34.09 32.22
N ARG A 173 -49.11 34.74 31.06
CA ARG A 173 -49.86 35.95 30.72
C ARG A 173 -51.33 35.63 30.47
N ILE A 174 -51.62 34.57 29.72
CA ILE A 174 -52.98 34.11 29.48
C ILE A 174 -53.64 33.70 30.79
N GLU A 175 -52.92 32.95 31.64
CA GLU A 175 -53.44 32.55 32.95
C GLU A 175 -53.80 33.76 33.81
N ARG A 176 -52.94 34.77 33.88
CA ARG A 176 -53.26 36.04 34.58
C ARG A 176 -54.48 36.76 34.02
N LEU A 177 -54.60 36.86 32.68
CA LEU A 177 -55.76 37.49 32.05
C LEU A 177 -57.07 36.74 32.32
N ILE A 178 -57.02 35.41 32.40
CA ILE A 178 -58.17 34.57 32.76
C ILE A 178 -58.56 34.80 34.23
N LEU A 179 -57.57 34.87 35.14
CA LEU A 179 -57.81 35.12 36.57
C LEU A 179 -58.40 36.51 36.81
N GLU A 180 -57.88 37.57 36.18
CA GLU A 180 -58.45 38.93 36.25
C GLU A 180 -59.88 38.99 35.69
N THR A 181 -60.13 38.34 34.56
CA THR A 181 -61.48 38.31 33.95
C THR A 181 -62.49 37.54 34.81
N ARG A 182 -62.02 36.54 35.57
CA ARG A 182 -62.84 35.78 36.52
C ARG A 182 -63.14 36.59 37.78
N ASP A 183 -62.14 37.25 38.36
CA ASP A 183 -62.26 38.07 39.58
C ASP A 183 -63.13 39.33 39.34
N GLY A 184 -63.00 39.96 38.17
CA GLY A 184 -63.85 41.08 37.75
C GLY A 184 -65.33 40.74 37.47
N ARG A 185 -65.73 39.46 37.55
CA ARG A 185 -67.15 39.04 37.51
C ARG A 185 -67.78 38.82 38.89
N GLU A 186 -67.00 38.84 39.98
CA GLU A 186 -67.50 38.56 41.34
C GLU A 186 -67.74 39.82 42.20
N THR A 187 -67.60 41.04 41.66
CA THR A 187 -67.95 42.30 42.35
C THR A 187 -69.18 42.98 41.74
N PRO A 188 -70.36 42.90 42.40
CA PRO A 188 -71.49 43.82 42.17
C PRO A 188 -71.33 45.16 42.91
#